data_AF-A0A9X3YJS7-F1
#
_entry.id   AF-A0A9X3YJS7-F1
#
_cell.length_a   1.000
_cell.length_b   1.000
_cell.length_c   1.000
_cell.angle_alpha   90.00
_cell.angle_beta   90.00
_cell.angle_gamma   90.00
#
_symmetry.space_group_name_H-M   'P 1'
#
loop_
_entity.id
_entity.type
_entity.pdbx_description
1 polymer ?
#
loop_
_entity_poly.entity_id
_entity_poly.type
_entity_poly.pdbx_seq_one_letter_code
_entity_poly.pdbx_strand_id
1 'polypeptide(L)'
;MSKLAYQSMILGAPEISVTSHGKWWIFRSSIDWIAKRPQPASEVFTAIVPCPEDGPNSHRYEIVVAAFANAYVSIGKDGEKISRGDVEGILGALEKNDRLRFPDGRVLAVRLDE
;
A
#
# COMPACT_ATOMS: atom_id res chain seq x y z
N MET A 1 11.15 8.62 -10.90
CA MET A 1 10.05 7.99 -10.14
C MET A 1 9.15 7.29 -11.13
N SER A 2 8.92 5.99 -10.99
CA SER A 2 7.98 5.27 -11.85
C SER A 2 6.57 5.81 -11.64
N LYS A 3 5.73 5.79 -12.68
CA LYS A 3 4.32 6.21 -12.62
C LYS A 3 3.55 5.44 -11.54
N LEU A 4 3.99 4.22 -11.23
CA LEU A 4 3.45 3.38 -10.14
C LEU A 4 3.72 3.96 -8.75
N ALA A 5 4.89 4.58 -8.52
CA ALA A 5 5.20 5.22 -7.24
C ALA A 5 4.31 6.45 -7.01
N TYR A 6 4.09 7.25 -8.06
CA TYR A 6 3.15 8.38 -8.01
C TYR A 6 1.69 7.91 -7.85
N GLN A 7 1.30 6.84 -8.54
CA GLN A 7 -0.05 6.26 -8.40
C GLN A 7 -0.29 5.61 -7.04
N SER A 8 0.75 5.05 -6.42
CA SER A 8 0.70 4.59 -5.01
C SER A 8 0.56 5.75 -4.02
N MET A 9 0.92 6.98 -4.41
CA MET A 9 0.63 8.17 -3.60
C MET A 9 -0.85 8.57 -3.66
N ILE A 10 -1.65 8.03 -4.59
CA ILE A 10 -3.07 8.37 -4.75
C ILE A 10 -3.97 7.31 -4.08
N LEU A 11 -3.48 6.57 -3.07
CA LEU A 11 -4.26 5.58 -2.30
C LEU A 11 -5.45 6.18 -1.50
N GLY A 12 -5.87 7.42 -1.80
CA GLY A 12 -7.02 8.08 -1.19
C GLY A 12 -6.77 8.59 0.22
N ALA A 13 -5.52 8.60 0.67
CA ALA A 13 -5.13 9.05 1.99
C ALA A 13 -4.78 10.56 2.00
N PRO A 14 -5.36 11.35 2.93
CA PRO A 14 -5.17 12.81 2.96
C PRO A 14 -3.76 13.24 3.38
N GLU A 15 -3.07 12.41 4.17
CA GLU A 15 -1.70 12.61 4.59
C GLU A 15 -0.91 11.32 4.32
N ILE A 16 0.10 11.42 3.46
CA ILE A 16 0.96 10.30 3.10
C ILE A 16 2.41 10.72 3.29
N SER A 17 3.18 9.89 3.99
CA SER A 17 4.64 9.98 4.01
C SER A 17 5.24 8.87 3.17
N VAL A 18 6.25 9.20 2.36
CA VAL A 18 6.94 8.26 1.48
C VAL A 18 8.42 8.23 1.85
N THR A 19 8.96 7.03 2.05
CA THR A 19 10.38 6.80 2.29
C THR A 19 10.87 5.63 1.46
N SER A 20 12.11 5.65 0.99
CA SER A 20 12.74 4.48 0.37
C SER A 20 13.68 3.76 1.33
N HIS A 21 13.75 2.44 1.21
CA HIS A 21 14.70 1.59 1.92
C HIS A 21 15.24 0.52 0.98
N GLY A 22 16.45 0.73 0.44
CA GLY A 22 16.99 -0.10 -0.64
C GLY A 22 16.06 -0.06 -1.86
N LYS A 23 15.61 -1.24 -2.32
CA LYS A 23 14.67 -1.37 -3.44
C LYS A 23 13.20 -1.19 -3.06
N TRP A 24 12.91 -0.92 -1.80
CA TRP A 24 11.55 -0.76 -1.29
C TRP A 24 11.13 0.69 -1.22
N TRP A 25 9.91 0.97 -1.65
CA TRP A 25 9.19 2.20 -1.38
C TRP A 25 8.17 1.94 -0.28
N ILE A 26 8.23 2.69 0.79
CA ILE A 26 7.36 2.56 1.97
C ILE A 26 6.47 3.79 2.04
N PHE A 27 5.18 3.56 1.93
CA PHE A 27 4.10 4.52 2.02
C PHE A 27 3.42 4.36 3.38
N ARG A 28 3.15 5.47 4.05
CA ARG A 28 2.41 5.48 5.31
C ARG A 28 1.33 6.52 5.24
N SER A 29 0.14 6.20 5.71
CA SER A 29 -0.92 7.18 5.92
C SER A 29 -1.32 7.26 7.38
N SER A 30 -1.86 8.41 7.79
CA SER A 30 -2.56 8.61 9.05
C SER A 30 -3.90 7.87 9.14
N ILE A 31 -4.45 7.37 8.02
CA ILE A 31 -5.69 6.59 8.01
C ILE A 31 -5.47 5.17 7.47
N ASP A 32 -6.18 4.21 8.02
CA ASP A 32 -6.37 2.92 7.36
C ASP A 32 -7.41 3.06 6.23
N TRP A 33 -6.92 3.28 5.01
CA TRP A 33 -7.76 3.44 3.82
C TRP A 33 -8.41 2.13 3.34
N ILE A 34 -7.94 0.98 3.82
CA ILE A 34 -8.49 -0.34 3.51
C ILE A 34 -9.61 -0.69 4.49
N ALA A 35 -9.44 -0.41 5.78
CA ALA A 35 -10.44 -0.69 6.82
C ALA A 35 -11.76 0.08 6.63
N LYS A 36 -11.77 1.17 5.85
CA LYS A 36 -12.99 1.91 5.50
C LYS A 36 -13.81 1.24 4.39
N ARG A 37 -13.34 0.13 3.83
CA ARG A 37 -13.98 -0.54 2.69
C ARG A 37 -14.93 -1.65 3.15
N PRO A 38 -16.02 -1.89 2.40
CA PRO A 38 -16.96 -2.96 2.71
C PRO A 38 -16.43 -4.36 2.36
N GLN A 39 -15.33 -4.47 1.61
CA GLN A 39 -14.72 -5.75 1.24
C GLN A 39 -13.64 -6.16 2.25
N PRO A 40 -13.42 -7.47 2.44
CA PRO A 40 -12.25 -7.98 3.17
C PRO A 40 -10.96 -7.41 2.58
N ALA A 41 -10.01 -7.05 3.43
CA ALA A 41 -8.78 -6.39 3.00
C ALA A 41 -7.96 -7.22 2.00
N SER A 42 -7.98 -8.55 2.15
CA SER A 42 -7.37 -9.50 1.21
C SER A 42 -7.93 -9.38 -0.22
N GLU A 43 -9.19 -8.99 -0.37
CA GLU A 43 -9.85 -8.85 -1.67
C GLU A 43 -9.56 -7.51 -2.35
N VAL A 44 -9.08 -6.51 -1.59
CA VAL A 44 -8.80 -5.17 -2.10
C VAL A 44 -7.70 -5.18 -3.15
N PHE A 45 -6.74 -6.11 -3.05
CA PHE A 45 -5.64 -6.26 -3.99
C PHE A 45 -5.89 -7.30 -5.09
N THR A 46 -6.97 -8.07 -5.00
CA THR A 46 -7.25 -9.17 -5.94
C THR A 46 -8.43 -8.90 -6.87
N ALA A 47 -9.30 -7.94 -6.54
CA ALA A 47 -10.48 -7.63 -7.33
C ALA A 47 -10.34 -6.31 -8.08
N ILE A 48 -10.44 -6.38 -9.42
CA ILE A 48 -10.57 -5.20 -10.27
C ILE A 48 -11.89 -4.51 -9.94
N VAL A 49 -11.82 -3.34 -9.31
CA VAL A 49 -13.00 -2.54 -8.96
C VAL A 49 -12.85 -1.15 -9.58
N PRO A 50 -13.86 -0.71 -10.33
CA PRO A 50 -13.92 0.64 -10.86
C PRO A 50 -13.81 1.68 -9.74
N CYS A 51 -13.03 2.73 -9.99
CA CYS A 51 -12.95 3.93 -9.16
C CYS A 51 -13.48 5.12 -9.99
N PRO A 52 -14.81 5.22 -10.20
CA PRO A 52 -15.39 6.18 -11.12
C PRO A 52 -15.16 7.64 -10.68
N GLU A 53 -15.03 7.89 -9.38
CA GLU A 53 -14.58 9.16 -8.80
C GLU A 53 -13.21 9.65 -9.34
N ASP A 54 -12.33 8.75 -9.79
CA ASP A 54 -11.04 9.09 -10.43
C ASP A 54 -11.10 9.08 -11.96
N GLY A 55 -12.29 8.87 -12.56
CA GLY A 55 -12.52 8.87 -14.00
C GLY A 55 -13.11 7.56 -14.57
N PRO A 56 -13.60 7.59 -15.82
CA PRO A 56 -14.45 6.53 -16.40
C PRO A 56 -13.76 5.17 -16.62
N ASN A 57 -12.42 5.13 -16.62
CA ASN A 57 -11.62 3.91 -16.76
C ASN A 57 -10.63 3.74 -15.59
N SER A 58 -10.84 4.47 -14.50
CA SER A 58 -9.95 4.44 -13.36
C SER A 58 -10.23 3.21 -12.51
N HIS A 59 -9.16 2.57 -12.06
CA HIS A 59 -9.19 1.38 -11.22
C HIS A 59 -8.54 1.71 -9.90
N ARG A 60 -8.94 1.02 -8.83
CA ARG A 60 -8.32 1.19 -7.51
C ARG A 60 -6.80 1.03 -7.59
N TYR A 61 -6.06 1.97 -7.00
CA TYR A 61 -4.60 2.02 -7.04
C TYR A 61 -3.95 0.79 -6.39
N GLU A 62 -4.65 0.14 -5.45
CA GLU A 62 -4.28 -1.11 -4.83
C GLU A 62 -4.12 -2.25 -5.86
N ILE A 63 -4.98 -2.30 -6.88
CA ILE A 63 -4.90 -3.29 -7.96
C ILE A 63 -3.66 -3.01 -8.83
N VAL A 64 -3.42 -1.73 -9.12
CA VAL A 64 -2.26 -1.29 -9.92
C VAL A 64 -0.96 -1.65 -9.19
N VAL A 65 -0.89 -1.37 -7.89
CA VAL A 65 0.23 -1.82 -7.04
C VAL A 65 0.37 -3.34 -7.08
N ALA A 66 -0.71 -4.08 -6.84
CA ALA A 66 -0.66 -5.53 -6.82
C ALA A 66 -0.23 -6.14 -8.15
N ALA A 67 -0.66 -5.57 -9.27
CA ALA A 67 -0.38 -6.07 -10.61
C ALA A 67 1.08 -5.84 -11.03
N PHE A 68 1.66 -4.69 -10.68
CA PHE A 68 2.97 -4.25 -11.17
C PHE A 68 4.10 -4.30 -10.14
N ALA A 69 3.82 -4.56 -8.87
CA ALA A 69 4.86 -4.76 -7.86
C ALA A 69 5.41 -6.20 -7.90
N ASN A 70 6.73 -6.33 -7.84
CA ASN A 70 7.42 -7.60 -7.68
C ASN A 70 7.14 -8.22 -6.32
N ALA A 71 7.08 -7.37 -5.31
CA ALA A 71 6.68 -7.74 -3.97
C ALA A 71 6.00 -6.56 -3.29
N TYR A 72 5.03 -6.83 -2.42
CA TYR A 72 4.41 -5.82 -1.58
C TYR A 72 4.03 -6.39 -0.23
N VAL A 73 3.96 -5.52 0.78
CA VAL A 73 3.33 -5.81 2.06
C VAL A 73 2.53 -4.60 2.53
N SER A 74 1.29 -4.81 2.95
CA SER A 74 0.47 -3.85 3.66
C SER A 74 0.27 -4.29 5.11
N ILE A 75 0.34 -3.35 6.04
CA ILE A 75 0.11 -3.56 7.48
C ILE A 75 -0.91 -2.54 7.97
N GLY A 76 -2.06 -3.00 8.43
CA GLY A 76 -3.10 -2.20 9.08
C GLY A 76 -2.87 -2.00 10.58
N LYS A 77 -3.68 -1.14 11.20
CA LYS A 77 -3.60 -0.82 12.64
C LYS A 77 -3.90 -2.01 13.55
N ASP A 78 -4.74 -2.92 13.08
CA ASP A 78 -5.10 -4.19 13.72
C ASP A 78 -3.97 -5.24 13.61
N GLY A 79 -2.89 -4.92 12.91
CA GLY A 79 -1.82 -5.86 12.58
C GLY A 79 -2.17 -6.76 11.41
N GLU A 80 -3.30 -6.54 10.74
CA GLU A 80 -3.65 -7.25 9.52
C GLU A 80 -2.57 -7.03 8.47
N LYS A 81 -2.07 -8.14 7.93
CA LYS A 81 -0.95 -8.15 7.00
C LYS A 81 -1.37 -8.81 5.70
N ILE A 82 -1.15 -8.10 4.60
CA ILE A 82 -1.37 -8.61 3.25
C ILE A 82 -0.04 -8.50 2.52
N SER A 83 0.43 -9.58 1.90
CA SER A 83 1.71 -9.56 1.20
C SER A 83 1.76 -10.47 -0.02
N ARG A 84 2.58 -10.09 -0.99
CA ARG A 84 2.94 -10.88 -2.18
C ARG A 84 4.44 -10.83 -2.39
N GLY A 85 5.02 -11.94 -2.84
CA GLY A 85 6.44 -12.05 -3.20
C GLY A 85 7.36 -12.23 -1.99
N ASP A 86 8.67 -12.18 -2.25
CA ASP A 86 9.69 -12.25 -1.20
C ASP A 86 9.78 -10.91 -0.44
N VAL A 87 9.17 -10.91 0.74
CA VAL A 87 9.06 -9.77 1.67
C VAL A 87 9.95 -9.95 2.91
N GLU A 88 10.76 -11.02 2.96
CA GLU A 88 11.72 -11.18 4.06
C GLU A 88 12.74 -10.04 4.02
N GLY A 89 13.06 -9.48 5.19
CA GLY A 89 13.95 -8.31 5.31
C GLY A 89 13.25 -6.96 5.38
N ILE A 90 12.19 -6.68 4.60
CA ILE A 90 11.44 -5.42 4.76
C ILE A 90 10.54 -5.46 5.98
N LEU A 91 9.94 -6.62 6.29
CA LEU A 91 9.04 -6.79 7.43
C LEU A 91 9.68 -6.38 8.76
N GLY A 92 10.91 -6.83 9.01
CA GLY A 92 11.65 -6.46 10.21
C GLY A 92 12.00 -4.97 10.27
N ALA A 93 12.12 -4.30 9.12
CA ALA A 93 12.33 -2.85 9.05
C ALA A 93 11.03 -2.08 9.34
N LEU A 94 9.88 -2.58 8.88
CA LEU A 94 8.56 -1.99 9.17
C LEU A 94 8.19 -2.17 10.65
N GLU A 95 8.37 -3.37 11.22
CA GLU A 95 8.05 -3.66 12.62
C GLU A 95 8.84 -2.80 13.62
N LYS A 96 10.11 -2.50 13.31
CA LYS A 96 10.98 -1.69 14.18
C LYS A 96 10.74 -0.19 14.09
N ASN A 97 10.21 0.33 12.97
CA ASN A 97 10.15 1.78 12.70
C ASN A 97 8.73 2.36 12.61
N ASP A 98 7.70 1.56 12.30
CA ASP A 98 6.49 2.16 11.69
C ASP A 98 5.29 2.39 12.59
N ARG A 99 5.20 1.73 13.76
CA ARG A 99 4.07 1.95 14.68
C ARG A 99 4.06 3.32 15.36
N LEU A 100 5.17 4.05 15.35
CA LEU A 100 5.34 5.25 16.16
C LEU A 100 4.80 6.54 15.53
N ARG A 101 4.60 6.59 14.20
CA ARG A 101 4.18 7.83 13.52
C ARG A 101 2.71 7.89 13.15
N PHE A 102 2.07 6.76 12.86
CA PHE A 102 0.66 6.68 12.47
C PHE A 102 -0.02 5.47 13.12
N PRO A 103 -0.39 5.56 14.42
CA PRO A 103 -0.92 4.41 15.18
C PRO A 103 -2.26 3.89 14.61
N ASP A 104 -3.06 4.76 14.01
CA ASP A 104 -4.34 4.43 13.36
C ASP A 104 -4.24 4.29 11.83
N GLY A 105 -3.02 4.34 11.32
CA GLY A 105 -2.70 4.38 9.91
C GLY A 105 -2.61 3.01 9.24
N ARG A 106 -2.30 3.04 7.95
CA ARG A 106 -1.85 1.86 7.21
C ARG A 106 -0.52 2.14 6.55
N VAL A 107 0.31 1.11 6.53
CA VAL A 107 1.61 1.11 5.86
C VAL A 107 1.51 0.20 4.65
N LEU A 108 2.12 0.61 3.54
CA LEU A 108 2.28 -0.17 2.34
C LEU A 108 3.74 -0.07 1.90
N ALA A 109 4.46 -1.18 1.89
CA ALA A 109 5.77 -1.27 1.26
C ALA A 109 5.65 -2.02 -0.07
N VAL A 110 6.29 -1.49 -1.11
CA VAL A 110 6.30 -2.08 -2.45
C VAL A 110 7.72 -2.12 -2.99
N ARG A 111 8.06 -3.19 -3.70
CA ARG A 111 9.30 -3.36 -4.45
C ARG A 111 8.94 -3.41 -5.93
N LEU A 112 9.54 -2.52 -6.70
CA LEU A 112 9.36 -2.43 -8.15
C LEU A 112 10.64 -2.91 -8.83
N ASP A 113 10.52 -3.55 -9.99
CA ASP A 113 11.67 -3.76 -10.88
C ASP A 113 12.23 -2.41 -11.35
N GLU A 114 13.56 -2.37 -11.50
CA GLU A 114 14.29 -1.24 -12.11
C GLU A 114 14.09 -1.21 -13.63
#